data_AF-E1ZRV9-F1
#
_entry.id   AF-E1ZRV9-F1
#
_cell.length_a   1.000
_cell.length_b   1.000
_cell.length_c   1.000
_cell.angle_alpha   90.00
_cell.angle_beta   90.00
_cell.angle_gamma   90.00
#
_symmetry.space_group_name_H-M   'P 1'
#
loop_
_entity.id
_entity.type
_entity.pdbx_description
1 polymer ?
#
loop_
_entity_poly.entity_id
_entity_poly.type
_entity_poly.pdbx_seq_one_letter_code
_entity_poly.pdbx_strand_id
1 'polypeptide(L)' 'SQEDIKRAFRRAALRWHPDKQHGKRQAREKFQAIRVAYDVLRDPDRRRAYDR' A
#
# COMPACT_ATOMS: atom_id res chain seq x y z
N SER A 1 -13.83 -5.44 -0.90
CA SER A 1 -13.84 -5.22 -2.37
C SER A 1 -12.64 -4.40 -2.83
N GLN A 2 -12.40 -4.27 -4.14
CA GLN A 2 -11.34 -3.41 -4.73
C GLN A 2 -11.36 -1.98 -4.16
N GLU A 3 -12.55 -1.48 -3.86
CA GLU A 3 -12.75 -0.18 -3.22
C GLU A 3 -12.22 -0.12 -1.77
N ASP A 4 -12.36 -1.19 -0.99
CA ASP A 4 -11.79 -1.28 0.36
C ASP A 4 -10.27 -1.27 0.34
N ILE A 5 -9.67 -1.98 -0.62
CA ILE A 5 -8.21 -2.00 -0.83
C ILE A 5 -7.71 -0.58 -1.14
N LYS A 6 -8.43 0.14 -2.01
CA LYS A 6 -8.12 1.54 -2.37
C LYS A 6 -8.32 2.51 -1.21
N ARG A 7 -9.31 2.26 -0.34
CA ARG A 7 -9.60 3.05 0.87
C ARG A 7 -8.55 2.83 1.95
N ALA A 8 -8.17 1.56 2.18
CA ALA A 8 -7.12 1.16 3.12
C ALA A 8 -5.76 1.70 2.69
N PHE A 9 -5.42 1.59 1.39
CA PHE A 9 -4.20 2.18 0.82
C PHE A 9 -4.14 3.69 1.07
N ARG A 10 -5.22 4.44 0.80
CA ARG A 10 -5.25 5.89 1.05
C ARG A 10 -5.03 6.24 2.53
N ARG A 11 -5.68 5.51 3.45
CA ARG A 11 -5.48 5.71 4.90
C ARG A 11 -4.05 5.42 5.33
N ALA A 12 -3.47 4.33 4.85
CA ALA A 12 -2.11 3.93 5.17
C ALA A 12 -1.06 4.86 4.55
N ALA A 13 -1.28 5.31 3.31
CA ALA A 13 -0.45 6.26 2.61
C ALA A 13 -0.41 7.63 3.32
N LEU A 14 -1.55 8.12 3.82
CA LEU A 14 -1.61 9.35 4.62
C LEU A 14 -0.92 9.18 5.98
N ARG A 15 -1.03 8.00 6.60
CA ARG A 15 -0.43 7.70 7.91
C ARG A 15 1.08 7.54 7.84
N TRP A 16 1.62 7.11 6.70
CA TRP A 16 3.05 6.86 6.49
C TRP A 16 3.68 7.81 5.44
N HIS A 17 3.00 8.90 5.12
CA HIS A 17 3.48 9.83 4.10
C HIS A 17 4.80 10.47 4.56
N PRO A 18 5.86 10.49 3.74
CA PRO A 18 7.17 11.02 4.13
C PRO A 18 7.11 12.48 4.58
N ASP A 19 6.16 13.25 4.05
CA ASP A 19 5.85 14.64 4.43
C ASP A 19 5.42 14.76 5.91
N LYS A 20 4.51 13.89 6.38
CA LYS A 20 4.04 13.89 7.78
C LYS A 20 5.02 13.22 8.75
N GLN A 21 5.86 12.32 8.25
CA GLN A 21 6.84 11.60 9.07
C GLN A 21 8.23 12.25 9.10
N HIS A 22 8.41 13.44 8.52
CA HIS A 22 9.69 14.16 8.49
C HIS A 22 10.87 13.27 8.03
N GLY A 23 10.65 12.47 6.98
CA GLY A 23 11.72 11.63 6.42
C GLY A 23 12.17 10.45 7.29
N LYS A 24 11.39 10.02 8.29
CA LYS A 24 11.68 8.78 9.03
C LYS A 24 11.84 7.61 8.06
N ARG A 25 13.00 6.95 8.11
CA ARG A 25 13.34 5.79 7.27
C ARG A 25 12.28 4.68 7.33
N GLN A 26 11.69 4.44 8.51
CA GLN A 26 10.56 3.54 8.69
C GLN A 26 9.32 3.93 7.88
N ALA A 27 9.03 5.22 7.71
CA ALA A 27 7.88 5.68 6.93
C ALA A 27 8.05 5.33 5.46
N ARG A 28 9.27 5.51 4.92
CA ARG A 28 9.61 5.13 3.55
C ARG A 28 9.48 3.61 3.34
N GLU A 29 10.02 2.81 4.25
CA GLU A 29 9.92 1.34 4.16
C GLU A 29 8.46 0.86 4.24
N LYS A 30 7.67 1.39 5.18
CA LYS A 30 6.25 1.06 5.30
C LYS A 30 5.46 1.52 4.08
N PHE A 31 5.70 2.74 3.59
CA PHE A 31 5.02 3.27 2.41
C PHE A 31 5.33 2.44 1.16
N GLN A 32 6.58 2.01 0.99
CA GLN A 32 6.99 1.12 -0.10
C GLN A 32 6.31 -0.24 -0.01
N ALA A 33 6.27 -0.86 1.18
CA ALA A 33 5.57 -2.13 1.40
C ALA A 33 4.06 -2.02 1.11
N ILE A 34 3.42 -0.94 1.57
CA ILE A 34 1.99 -0.65 1.31
C ILE A 34 1.73 -0.50 -0.20
N ARG A 35 2.64 0.14 -0.93
CA ARG A 35 2.52 0.32 -2.39
C ARG A 35 2.66 -0.99 -3.15
N VAL A 36 3.62 -1.83 -2.78
CA VAL A 36 3.79 -3.16 -3.39
C VAL A 36 2.56 -4.03 -3.12
N ALA A 37 2.07 -4.06 -1.88
CA ALA A 37 0.86 -4.81 -1.55
C ALA A 37 -0.37 -4.31 -2.33
N TYR A 38 -0.52 -2.98 -2.46
CA TYR A 38 -1.62 -2.41 -3.25
C TYR A 38 -1.53 -2.75 -4.73
N ASP A 39 -0.33 -2.76 -5.31
CA ASP A 39 -0.13 -3.10 -6.73
C ASP A 39 -0.56 -4.54 -7.04
N VAL A 40 -0.17 -5.49 -6.18
CA VAL A 40 -0.58 -6.91 -6.29
C VAL A 40 -2.07 -7.09 -6.05
N LEU A 41 -2.64 -6.43 -5.04
CA LEU A 41 -4.03 -6.61 -4.64
C LEU A 41 -5.03 -5.86 -5.54
N ARG A 42 -4.60 -4.78 -6.18
CA ARG A 42 -5.40 -4.00 -7.14
C ARG A 42 -5.63 -4.80 -8.42
N ASP A 43 -4.63 -5.54 -8.86
CA ASP A 43 -4.73 -6.30 -10.09
C ASP A 43 -5.32 -7.69 -9.80
N PRO A 44 -6.54 -8.00 -10.27
CA PRO A 44 -7.19 -9.26 -9.94
C PRO A 44 -6.45 -10.47 -10.53
N ASP A 45 -5.71 -10.29 -11.63
CA ASP A 45 -4.92 -11.34 -12.27
C ASP A 45 -3.64 -11.61 -11.47
N ARG A 46 -2.90 -10.54 -11.11
CA ARG A 46 -1.74 -10.68 -10.20
C ARG A 46 -2.11 -11.23 -8.84
N ARG A 47 -3.27 -10.82 -8.28
CA ARG A 47 -3.76 -11.34 -7.01
C ARG A 47 -4.03 -12.84 -7.10
N ARG A 48 -4.67 -13.31 -8.18
CA ARG A 48 -4.90 -14.74 -8.40
C ARG A 48 -3.61 -15.52 -8.58
N ALA A 49 -2.62 -14.94 -9.28
CA ALA A 49 -1.31 -15.56 -9.44
C ALA A 49 -0.53 -15.67 -8.12
N TYR A 50 -0.72 -14.72 -7.20
CA TYR A 50 -0.06 -14.74 -5.88
C TYR A 50 -0.77 -15.66 -4.86
N ASP A 51 -2.08 -15.87 -5.00
CA ASP A 51 -2.90 -16.67 -4.09
C ASP A 51 -2.85 -18.19 -4.39
N ARG A 52 -2.25 -18.58 -5.53
CA ARG A 52 -2.22 -19.95 -6.05
C ARG A 52 -0.88 -20.64 -5.79
#